data_AF-A0A9X4SBE0-F1
#
_entry.id   AF-A0A9X4SBE0-F1
#
_cell.length_a   1.000
_cell.length_b   1.000
_cell.length_c   1.000
_cell.angle_alpha   90.00
_cell.angle_beta   90.00
_cell.angle_gamma   90.00
#
_symmetry.space_group_name_H-M   'P 1'
#
loop_
_entity.id
_entity.type
_entity.pdbx_description
1 polymer ?
#
loop_
_entity_poly.entity_id
_entity_poly.type
_entity_poly.pdbx_seq_one_letter_code
_entity_poly.pdbx_strand_id
1 'polypeptide(L)'
;MVKKIQKSSTAAKAGTPFNSPLSGAIKDSAQQIWLAGLGAFSKAQAEGGKAFESLVKEGLSIQRKTQAVAEERISEASNRMSSMATDISAKAAGQWDKLENLFEDRVAKALNKLGVPSARDIETLMERIDTLNQHVQRLSPKTPAAPKAAAKPTARKAAPAKVAKPAARKTPSRAKAA
;
A
#
# COMPACT_ATOMS: atom_id res chain seq x y z
N MET A 1 -5.59 -8.77 77.96
CA MET A 1 -6.69 -9.59 78.49
C MET A 1 -6.88 -10.80 77.57
N VAL A 2 -6.70 -12.06 78.04
CA VAL A 2 -7.78 -12.98 78.54
C VAL A 2 -8.68 -13.47 77.39
N LYS A 3 -8.89 -14.77 77.09
CA LYS A 3 -8.74 -16.06 77.83
C LYS A 3 -8.48 -17.19 76.81
N LYS A 4 -7.38 -17.95 76.87
CA LYS A 4 -7.27 -19.29 77.50
C LYS A 4 -8.49 -20.22 77.30
N ILE A 5 -8.42 -21.13 76.31
CA ILE A 5 -9.04 -22.46 76.35
C ILE A 5 -7.96 -23.50 76.05
N GLN A 6 -7.20 -23.87 77.08
CA GLN A 6 -6.72 -25.24 77.21
C GLN A 6 -7.64 -25.94 78.21
N LYS A 7 -8.27 -27.04 77.79
CA LYS A 7 -8.66 -28.11 78.70
C LYS A 7 -8.53 -29.46 78.02
N SER A 8 -7.32 -29.99 78.12
CA SER A 8 -7.01 -31.40 78.34
C SER A 8 -8.16 -32.42 78.24
N SER A 9 -8.02 -33.38 77.32
CA SER A 9 -8.28 -34.78 77.65
C SER A 9 -7.02 -35.60 77.38
N THR A 10 -6.50 -36.16 78.46
CA THR A 10 -5.32 -37.03 78.57
C THR A 10 -5.28 -38.16 77.53
N ALA A 11 -4.08 -38.48 77.04
CA ALA A 11 -3.86 -39.71 76.28
C ALA A 11 -4.07 -40.93 77.19
N ALA A 12 -5.11 -41.71 76.92
CA ALA A 12 -5.31 -43.04 77.50
C ALA A 12 -5.08 -44.10 76.40
N LYS A 13 -3.86 -44.63 76.35
CA LYS A 13 -3.46 -45.72 75.46
C LYS A 13 -3.93 -47.04 76.06
N ALA A 14 -4.94 -47.67 75.46
CA ALA A 14 -5.30 -49.06 75.74
C ALA A 14 -5.43 -49.80 74.40
N GLY A 15 -4.46 -50.66 74.11
CA GLY A 15 -4.53 -51.53 72.94
C GLY A 15 -5.55 -52.63 73.18
N THR A 16 -6.51 -52.78 72.28
CA THR A 16 -7.17 -54.06 72.04
C THR A 16 -6.65 -54.55 70.69
N PRO A 17 -6.21 -55.82 70.54
CA PRO A 17 -5.96 -56.40 69.23
C PRO A 17 -7.31 -56.68 68.58
N PHE A 18 -8.01 -55.62 68.20
CA PHE A 18 -9.25 -55.71 67.44
C PHE A 18 -8.89 -56.09 66.01
N ASN A 19 -8.69 -57.40 65.82
CA ASN A 19 -8.93 -58.07 64.54
C ASN A 19 -10.45 -58.03 64.29
N SER A 20 -10.98 -56.81 64.13
CA SER A 20 -12.41 -56.54 64.04
C SER A 20 -12.85 -56.75 62.61
N PRO A 21 -13.89 -57.56 62.33
CA PRO A 21 -14.43 -57.70 60.98
C PRO A 21 -14.87 -56.34 60.38
N LEU A 22 -15.19 -55.37 61.24
CA LEU A 22 -15.50 -53.99 60.85
C LEU A 22 -14.31 -53.26 60.20
N SER A 23 -13.07 -53.44 60.68
CA SER A 23 -11.89 -52.79 60.08
C SER A 23 -11.54 -53.40 58.71
N GLY A 24 -11.79 -54.70 58.53
CA GLY A 24 -11.72 -55.35 57.21
C GLY A 24 -12.74 -54.77 56.24
N ALA A 25 -14.02 -54.73 56.65
CA ALA A 25 -15.11 -54.19 55.83
C ALA A 25 -14.91 -52.72 55.43
N ILE A 26 -14.36 -51.87 56.31
CA ILE A 26 -14.02 -50.47 55.99
C ILE A 26 -12.89 -50.40 54.95
N LYS A 27 -11.86 -51.25 55.08
CA LYS A 27 -10.74 -51.29 54.12
C LYS A 27 -11.21 -51.78 52.74
N ASP A 28 -12.02 -52.83 52.70
CA ASP A 28 -12.56 -53.37 51.44
C ASP A 28 -13.51 -52.37 50.77
N SER A 29 -14.37 -51.68 51.55
CA SER A 29 -15.22 -50.60 51.04
C SER A 29 -14.42 -49.43 50.49
N ALA A 30 -13.39 -48.98 51.21
CA ALA A 30 -12.48 -47.93 50.72
C ALA A 30 -11.74 -48.36 49.44
N GLN A 31 -11.33 -49.62 49.34
CA GLN A 31 -10.68 -50.16 48.14
C GLN A 31 -11.66 -50.31 46.96
N GLN A 32 -12.92 -50.67 47.20
CA GLN A 32 -13.98 -50.66 46.18
C GLN A 32 -14.29 -49.24 45.69
N ILE A 33 -14.39 -48.26 46.60
CA ILE A 33 -14.59 -46.84 46.24
C ILE A 33 -13.41 -46.32 45.42
N TRP A 34 -12.17 -46.70 45.79
CA TRP A 34 -10.97 -46.32 45.03
C TRP A 34 -10.91 -46.95 43.64
N LEU A 35 -11.24 -48.25 43.52
CA LEU A 35 -11.31 -48.95 42.23
C LEU A 35 -12.45 -48.42 41.36
N ALA A 36 -13.61 -48.10 41.94
CA ALA A 36 -14.71 -47.44 41.24
C ALA A 36 -14.33 -46.03 40.79
N GLY A 37 -13.59 -45.27 41.60
CA GLY A 37 -13.04 -43.96 41.23
C GLY A 37 -12.07 -44.03 40.05
N LEU A 38 -11.14 -44.99 40.07
CA LEU A 38 -10.23 -45.27 38.95
C LEU A 38 -10.97 -45.73 37.69
N GLY A 39 -11.96 -46.64 37.82
CA GLY A 39 -12.77 -47.10 36.69
C GLY A 39 -13.63 -45.98 36.08
N ALA A 40 -14.24 -45.14 36.91
CA ALA A 40 -14.99 -43.97 36.47
C ALA A 40 -14.08 -42.92 35.81
N PHE A 41 -12.88 -42.69 36.34
CA PHE A 41 -11.88 -41.81 35.74
C PHE A 41 -11.39 -42.34 34.38
N SER A 42 -11.08 -43.63 34.27
CA SER A 42 -10.71 -44.26 32.99
C SER A 42 -11.84 -44.18 31.96
N LYS A 43 -13.10 -44.36 32.38
CA LYS A 43 -14.26 -44.18 31.51
C LYS A 43 -14.43 -42.72 31.08
N ALA A 44 -14.26 -41.77 32.00
CA ALA A 44 -14.29 -40.34 31.71
C ALA A 44 -13.15 -39.88 30.79
N GLN A 45 -11.95 -40.51 30.86
CA GLN A 45 -10.89 -40.29 29.87
C GLN A 45 -11.30 -40.83 28.48
N ALA A 46 -11.83 -42.05 28.41
CA ALA A 46 -12.23 -42.67 27.15
C ALA A 46 -13.40 -41.94 26.45
N GLU A 47 -14.36 -41.41 27.23
CA GLU A 47 -15.48 -40.61 26.72
C GLU A 47 -15.08 -39.15 26.49
N GLY A 48 -14.24 -38.58 27.35
CA GLY A 48 -13.68 -37.23 27.22
C GLY A 48 -12.79 -37.06 25.98
N GLY A 49 -12.00 -38.08 25.62
CA GLY A 49 -11.24 -38.09 24.37
C GLY A 49 -12.14 -37.97 23.14
N LYS A 50 -13.25 -38.70 23.09
CA LYS A 50 -14.23 -38.63 22.00
C LYS A 50 -14.96 -37.28 21.95
N ALA A 51 -15.31 -36.73 23.12
CA ALA A 51 -15.89 -35.39 23.21
C ALA A 51 -14.91 -34.32 22.71
N PHE A 52 -13.62 -34.43 23.06
CA PHE A 52 -12.56 -33.55 22.57
C PHE A 52 -12.37 -33.68 21.06
N GLU A 53 -12.28 -34.88 20.50
CA GLU A 53 -12.20 -35.10 19.05
C GLU A 53 -13.40 -34.51 18.30
N SER A 54 -14.61 -34.65 18.86
CA SER A 54 -15.82 -34.02 18.32
C SER A 54 -15.71 -32.49 18.32
N LEU A 55 -15.31 -31.89 19.45
CA LEU A 55 -15.12 -30.44 19.59
C LEU A 55 -14.02 -29.91 18.65
N VAL A 56 -12.93 -30.64 18.46
CA VAL A 56 -11.87 -30.29 17.51
C VAL A 56 -12.38 -30.37 16.08
N LYS A 57 -13.10 -31.43 15.71
CA LYS A 57 -13.69 -31.58 14.38
C LYS A 57 -14.72 -30.48 14.08
N GLU A 58 -15.54 -30.14 15.07
CA GLU A 58 -16.55 -29.08 14.98
C GLU A 58 -15.89 -27.70 14.90
N GLY A 59 -14.87 -27.42 15.74
CA GLY A 59 -14.06 -26.21 15.68
C GLY A 59 -13.32 -26.03 14.34
N LEU A 60 -12.72 -27.09 13.80
CA LEU A 60 -12.14 -27.08 12.44
C LEU A 60 -13.21 -26.84 11.36
N SER A 61 -14.42 -27.36 11.54
CA SER A 61 -15.53 -27.12 10.61
C SER A 61 -16.02 -25.66 10.68
N ILE A 62 -16.07 -25.07 11.88
CA ILE A 62 -16.43 -23.68 12.12
C ILE A 62 -15.34 -22.77 11.55
N GLN A 63 -14.06 -23.05 11.80
CA GLN A 63 -12.95 -22.29 11.23
C GLN A 63 -12.99 -22.30 9.69
N ARG A 64 -13.20 -23.46 9.06
CA ARG A 64 -13.33 -23.56 7.60
C ARG A 64 -14.55 -22.81 7.05
N LYS A 65 -15.71 -22.91 7.71
CA LYS A 65 -16.93 -22.15 7.34
C LYS A 65 -16.71 -20.64 7.48
N THR A 66 -16.14 -20.19 8.59
CA THR A 66 -15.83 -18.78 8.84
C THR A 66 -14.78 -18.25 7.87
N GLN A 67 -13.76 -19.04 7.53
CA GLN A 67 -12.79 -18.68 6.49
C GLN A 67 -13.46 -18.53 5.13
N ALA A 68 -14.25 -19.52 4.68
CA ALA A 68 -14.96 -19.47 3.41
C ALA A 68 -15.90 -18.27 3.32
N VAL A 69 -16.70 -18.01 4.37
CA VAL A 69 -17.58 -16.83 4.43
C VAL A 69 -16.77 -15.53 4.48
N ALA A 70 -15.67 -15.47 5.23
CA ALA A 70 -14.82 -14.28 5.26
C ALA A 70 -14.20 -13.99 3.89
N GLU A 71 -13.73 -15.01 3.18
CA GLU A 71 -13.12 -14.91 1.85
C GLU A 71 -14.16 -14.53 0.78
N GLU A 72 -15.38 -15.07 0.85
CA GLU A 72 -16.54 -14.65 0.05
C GLU A 72 -16.90 -13.17 0.33
N ARG A 73 -16.97 -12.75 1.60
CA ARG A 73 -17.26 -11.36 1.98
C ARG A 73 -16.16 -10.39 1.58
N ILE A 74 -14.89 -10.78 1.67
CA ILE A 74 -13.75 -9.98 1.20
C ILE A 74 -13.78 -9.87 -0.33
N SER A 75 -14.10 -10.95 -1.04
CA SER A 75 -14.26 -10.93 -2.50
C SER A 75 -15.44 -10.04 -2.93
N GLU A 76 -16.61 -10.16 -2.31
CA GLU A 76 -17.75 -9.25 -2.50
C GLU A 76 -17.37 -7.79 -2.22
N ALA A 77 -16.71 -7.51 -1.10
CA ALA A 77 -16.34 -6.15 -0.70
C ALA A 77 -15.29 -5.57 -1.65
N SER A 78 -14.32 -6.37 -2.09
CA SER A 78 -13.31 -5.99 -3.08
C SER A 78 -13.95 -5.70 -4.45
N ASN A 79 -14.90 -6.53 -4.89
CA ASN A 79 -15.65 -6.32 -6.13
C ASN A 79 -16.50 -5.05 -6.06
N ARG A 80 -17.23 -4.82 -4.96
CA ARG A 80 -18.00 -3.58 -4.73
C ARG A 80 -17.10 -2.36 -4.63
N MET A 81 -15.94 -2.47 -3.99
CA MET A 81 -14.97 -1.37 -3.89
C MET A 81 -14.34 -1.08 -5.25
N SER A 82 -14.02 -2.09 -6.06
CA SER A 82 -13.53 -1.93 -7.43
C SER A 82 -14.57 -1.29 -8.32
N SER A 83 -15.84 -1.71 -8.26
CA SER A 83 -16.92 -1.10 -9.06
C SER A 83 -17.15 0.35 -8.66
N MET A 84 -17.21 0.64 -7.35
CA MET A 84 -17.28 2.01 -6.82
C MET A 84 -16.06 2.84 -7.25
N ALA A 85 -14.85 2.28 -7.23
CA ALA A 85 -13.64 2.97 -7.66
C ALA A 85 -13.65 3.25 -9.17
N THR A 86 -14.15 2.31 -10.00
CA THR A 86 -14.36 2.53 -11.44
C THR A 86 -15.42 3.60 -11.70
N ASP A 87 -16.56 3.57 -11.00
CA ASP A 87 -17.64 4.56 -11.13
C ASP A 87 -17.21 5.96 -10.67
N ILE A 88 -16.47 6.04 -9.56
CA ILE A 88 -15.88 7.29 -9.05
C ILE A 88 -14.81 7.77 -10.02
N SER A 89 -13.92 6.90 -10.52
CA SER A 89 -12.90 7.25 -11.50
C SER A 89 -13.52 7.77 -12.80
N ALA A 90 -14.56 7.13 -13.31
CA ALA A 90 -15.29 7.57 -14.50
C ALA A 90 -15.99 8.92 -14.30
N LYS A 91 -16.66 9.14 -13.16
CA LYS A 91 -17.26 10.45 -12.82
C LYS A 91 -16.19 11.52 -12.56
N ALA A 92 -15.08 11.15 -11.94
CA ALA A 92 -13.99 12.04 -11.62
C ALA A 92 -13.14 12.38 -12.85
N ALA A 93 -13.07 11.57 -13.90
CA ALA A 93 -12.31 11.86 -15.11
C ALA A 93 -12.68 13.24 -15.72
N GLY A 94 -13.98 13.55 -15.78
CA GLY A 94 -14.47 14.88 -16.21
C GLY A 94 -14.30 16.01 -15.18
N GLN A 95 -13.81 15.72 -13.96
CA GLN A 95 -13.34 16.72 -13.00
C GLN A 95 -11.80 16.77 -12.94
N TRP A 96 -11.10 15.68 -13.27
CA TRP A 96 -9.65 15.63 -13.43
C TRP A 96 -9.20 16.54 -14.56
N ASP A 97 -9.91 16.58 -15.68
CA ASP A 97 -9.70 17.55 -16.77
C ASP A 97 -9.77 19.01 -16.26
N LYS A 98 -10.71 19.33 -15.36
CA LYS A 98 -10.79 20.66 -14.72
C LYS A 98 -9.69 20.89 -13.69
N LEU A 99 -9.23 19.84 -13.01
CA LEU A 99 -8.09 19.90 -12.09
C LEU A 99 -6.77 20.02 -12.85
N GLU A 100 -6.67 19.49 -14.06
CA GLU A 100 -5.54 19.67 -14.99
C GLU A 100 -5.48 21.12 -15.43
N ASN A 101 -6.59 21.69 -15.94
CA ASN A 101 -6.69 23.13 -16.21
C ASN A 101 -6.34 23.99 -14.97
N LEU A 102 -6.85 23.66 -13.78
CA LEU A 102 -6.54 24.40 -12.54
C LEU A 102 -5.08 24.20 -12.08
N PHE A 103 -4.49 23.03 -12.35
CA PHE A 103 -3.09 22.73 -12.06
C PHE A 103 -2.17 23.48 -13.01
N GLU A 104 -2.48 23.50 -14.31
CA GLU A 104 -1.82 24.33 -15.32
C GLU A 104 -1.88 25.81 -14.94
N ASP A 105 -3.05 26.34 -14.58
CA ASP A 105 -3.21 27.72 -14.08
C ASP A 105 -2.32 27.98 -12.85
N ARG A 106 -2.26 27.02 -11.91
CA ARG A 106 -1.44 27.15 -10.70
C ARG A 106 0.06 27.06 -10.98
N VAL A 107 0.47 26.17 -11.89
CA VAL A 107 1.86 25.99 -12.33
C VAL A 107 2.31 27.19 -13.14
N ALA A 108 1.51 27.65 -14.12
CA ALA A 108 1.75 28.86 -14.88
C ALA A 108 1.85 30.09 -13.96
N LYS A 109 0.96 30.22 -12.97
CA LYS A 109 1.00 31.31 -11.99
C LYS A 109 2.21 31.23 -11.04
N ALA A 110 2.70 30.03 -10.73
CA ALA A 110 3.93 29.82 -9.96
C ALA A 110 5.18 30.17 -10.80
N LEU A 111 5.24 29.71 -12.05
CA LEU A 111 6.33 29.98 -13.00
C LEU A 111 6.44 31.48 -13.32
N ASN A 112 5.32 32.16 -13.58
CA ASN A 112 5.28 33.61 -13.75
C ASN A 112 5.78 34.36 -12.50
N LYS A 113 5.41 33.89 -11.29
CA LYS A 113 5.94 34.45 -10.03
C LYS A 113 7.43 34.19 -9.81
N LEU A 114 7.99 33.15 -10.44
CA LEU A 114 9.41 32.83 -10.43
C LEU A 114 10.19 33.55 -11.56
N GLY A 115 9.51 34.38 -12.36
CA GLY A 115 10.12 35.16 -13.44
C GLY A 115 10.31 34.40 -14.76
N VAL A 116 9.67 33.24 -14.94
CA VAL A 116 9.63 32.53 -16.22
C VAL A 116 8.53 33.15 -17.10
N PRO A 117 8.84 33.83 -18.21
CA PRO A 117 7.84 34.46 -19.07
C PRO A 117 6.98 33.40 -19.78
N SER A 118 5.69 33.68 -19.97
CA SER A 118 4.82 32.77 -20.73
C SER A 118 5.05 32.92 -22.24
N ALA A 119 4.70 31.89 -23.02
CA ALA A 119 4.79 31.95 -24.48
C ALA A 119 3.99 33.13 -25.08
N ARG A 120 2.87 33.50 -24.45
CA ARG A 120 2.01 34.61 -24.87
C ARG A 120 2.65 35.98 -24.65
N ASP A 121 3.45 36.12 -23.59
CA ASP A 121 4.22 37.35 -23.32
C ASP A 121 5.32 37.53 -24.36
N ILE A 122 5.99 36.43 -24.75
CA ILE A 122 7.03 36.44 -25.79
C ILE A 122 6.42 36.78 -27.15
N GLU A 123 5.27 36.20 -27.50
CA GLU A 123 4.54 36.50 -28.75
C GLU A 123 4.10 37.98 -28.81
N THR A 124 3.50 38.50 -27.73
CA THR A 124 3.13 39.92 -27.62
C THR A 124 4.37 40.84 -27.72
N LEU A 125 5.52 40.40 -27.19
CA LEU A 125 6.78 41.13 -27.32
C LEU A 125 7.32 41.09 -28.76
N MET A 126 7.18 39.97 -29.48
CA MET A 126 7.57 39.88 -30.90
C MET A 126 6.76 40.85 -31.77
N GLU A 127 5.42 40.86 -31.67
CA GLU A 127 4.57 41.80 -32.40
C GLU A 127 4.94 43.27 -32.13
N ARG A 128 5.28 43.56 -30.87
CA ARG A 128 5.68 44.89 -30.42
C ARG A 128 7.08 45.26 -30.92
N ILE A 129 8.01 44.31 -30.99
CA ILE A 129 9.32 44.46 -31.63
C ILE A 129 9.17 44.71 -33.13
N ASP A 130 8.33 43.96 -33.84
CA ASP A 130 8.10 44.15 -35.27
C ASP A 130 7.47 45.52 -35.57
N THR A 131 6.50 45.93 -34.77
CA THR A 131 5.91 47.29 -34.85
C THR A 131 6.97 48.37 -34.61
N LEU A 132 7.83 48.18 -33.60
CA LEU A 132 8.91 49.11 -33.30
C LEU A 132 9.98 49.13 -34.41
N ASN A 133 10.29 47.98 -35.01
CA ASN A 133 11.23 47.83 -36.11
C ASN A 133 10.69 48.52 -37.39
N GLN A 134 9.38 48.43 -37.66
CA GLN A 134 8.73 49.21 -38.72
C GLN A 134 8.81 50.72 -38.45
N HIS A 135 8.62 51.17 -37.21
CA HIS A 135 8.78 52.58 -36.84
C HIS A 135 10.23 53.04 -36.95
N VAL A 136 11.21 52.23 -36.54
CA VAL A 136 12.64 52.51 -36.69
C VAL A 136 13.06 52.51 -38.16
N GLN A 137 12.48 51.67 -39.03
CA GLN A 137 12.74 51.73 -40.48
C GLN A 137 12.09 52.95 -41.15
N ARG A 138 10.98 53.47 -40.61
CA ARG A 138 10.37 54.74 -41.05
C ARG A 138 11.14 55.98 -40.57
N LEU A 139 11.73 55.91 -39.37
CA LEU A 139 12.46 57.03 -38.73
C LEU A 139 13.97 57.02 -38.99
N SER A 140 14.55 55.88 -39.33
CA SER A 140 15.93 55.81 -39.81
C SER A 140 15.97 56.57 -41.14
N PRO A 141 16.73 57.67 -41.24
CA PRO A 141 16.91 58.32 -42.52
C PRO A 141 17.56 57.28 -43.44
N LYS A 142 16.88 56.98 -44.53
CA LYS A 142 17.49 56.33 -45.68
C LYS A 142 18.55 57.30 -46.19
N THR A 143 19.77 57.23 -45.64
CA THR A 143 20.95 57.84 -46.23
C THR A 143 20.91 57.46 -47.71
N PRO A 144 20.79 58.43 -48.63
CA PRO A 144 20.57 58.08 -50.02
C PRO A 144 21.75 57.24 -50.48
N ALA A 145 21.51 55.96 -50.76
CA ALA A 145 22.41 55.19 -51.59
C ALA A 145 22.51 55.94 -52.90
N ALA A 146 23.64 56.62 -53.12
CA ALA A 146 23.86 57.44 -54.29
C ALA A 146 23.52 56.63 -55.55
N PRO A 147 22.87 57.22 -56.57
CA PRO A 147 22.46 56.48 -57.75
C PRO A 147 23.69 55.88 -58.40
N LYS A 148 23.85 54.56 -58.25
CA LYS A 148 25.01 53.84 -58.79
C LYS A 148 24.88 53.83 -60.30
N ALA A 149 25.58 54.79 -60.93
CA ALA A 149 25.62 54.93 -62.38
C ALA A 149 25.94 53.58 -63.04
N ALA A 150 25.13 53.22 -64.04
CA ALA A 150 25.28 51.96 -64.73
C ALA A 150 26.54 51.96 -65.61
N ALA A 151 27.58 51.27 -65.17
CA ALA A 151 28.75 50.96 -65.97
C ALA A 151 28.99 49.44 -66.00
N LYS A 152 28.71 48.83 -67.15
CA LYS A 152 29.18 47.51 -67.59
C LYS A 152 30.72 47.52 -67.76
N PRO A 153 31.38 46.38 -68.10
CA PRO A 153 31.31 45.06 -67.48
C PRO A 153 32.72 44.46 -67.27
N THR A 154 32.92 43.53 -66.34
CA THR A 154 34.14 42.68 -66.36
C THR A 154 33.82 41.21 -66.13
N ALA A 155 34.48 40.37 -66.91
CA ALA A 155 34.19 38.95 -67.01
C ALA A 155 35.03 38.11 -66.04
N ARG A 156 34.43 37.00 -65.58
CA ARG A 156 35.03 35.65 -65.51
C ARG A 156 36.44 35.53 -64.89
N LYS A 157 36.58 34.79 -63.77
CA LYS A 157 37.13 33.40 -63.72
C LYS A 157 37.22 32.84 -62.29
N ALA A 158 37.30 31.50 -62.22
CA ALA A 158 37.93 30.68 -61.18
C ALA A 158 37.21 30.45 -59.83
N ALA A 159 36.71 29.22 -59.68
CA ALA A 159 36.70 28.42 -58.44
C ALA A 159 38.16 27.94 -58.12
N PRO A 160 38.48 27.09 -57.10
CA PRO A 160 37.61 26.18 -56.32
C PRO A 160 38.01 25.94 -54.83
N ALA A 161 37.56 24.79 -54.28
CA ALA A 161 38.14 24.03 -53.14
C ALA A 161 37.78 24.51 -51.70
N LYS A 162 37.69 23.65 -50.66
CA LYS A 162 37.67 22.17 -50.53
C LYS A 162 37.28 21.77 -49.07
N VAL A 163 36.93 20.49 -48.82
CA VAL A 163 36.86 19.76 -47.52
C VAL A 163 35.88 20.31 -46.43
N ALA A 164 35.32 19.54 -45.48
CA ALA A 164 35.54 18.13 -45.10
C ALA A 164 34.28 17.39 -44.56
N LYS A 165 34.32 16.05 -44.68
CA LYS A 165 33.64 15.05 -43.79
C LYS A 165 34.31 15.07 -42.39
N PRO A 166 33.84 14.37 -41.34
CA PRO A 166 32.77 13.35 -41.28
C PRO A 166 31.55 13.92 -40.48
N ALA A 167 30.70 13.23 -39.70
CA ALA A 167 30.70 11.85 -39.21
C ALA A 167 29.28 11.29 -38.91
N ALA A 168 29.26 10.11 -38.30
CA ALA A 168 28.12 9.26 -38.01
C ALA A 168 27.87 9.11 -36.50
N ARG A 169 26.63 8.76 -36.11
CA ARG A 169 26.43 7.68 -35.12
C ARG A 169 25.09 6.98 -35.29
N LYS A 170 25.10 5.64 -35.16
CA LYS A 170 23.95 4.75 -35.25
C LYS A 170 23.25 4.61 -33.89
N THR A 171 21.92 4.63 -33.89
CA THR A 171 21.05 3.82 -33.00
C THR A 171 20.96 2.39 -33.59
N PRO A 172 20.44 1.33 -32.91
CA PRO A 172 19.41 1.39 -31.88
C PRO A 172 19.42 0.32 -30.75
N SER A 173 18.35 0.36 -29.94
CA SER A 173 17.61 -0.79 -29.39
C SER A 173 18.19 -1.63 -28.24
N ARG A 174 17.69 -1.32 -27.03
CA ARG A 174 16.87 -2.23 -26.18
C ARG A 174 17.28 -3.71 -26.11
N ALA A 175 17.67 -4.14 -24.91
CA ALA A 175 17.43 -5.49 -24.39
C ALA A 175 16.93 -5.40 -22.93
N LYS A 176 15.91 -6.19 -22.58
CA LYS A 176 15.35 -6.35 -21.22
C LYS A 176 14.97 -7.82 -21.04
N ALA A 177 15.78 -8.55 -20.30
CA ALA A 177 15.60 -9.91 -19.75
C ALA A 177 16.90 -10.25 -18.99
N ALA A 178 16.93 -11.05 -17.92
CA ALA A 178 15.85 -11.75 -17.21
C ALA A 178 16.07 -11.61 -15.69
#